data_AF-A0NTZ7-F1
#
_entry.id   AF-A0NTZ7-F1
#
_cell.length_a   1.000
_cell.length_b   1.000
_cell.length_c   1.000
_cell.angle_alpha   90.00
_cell.angle_beta   90.00
_cell.angle_gamma   90.00
#
_symmetry.space_group_name_H-M   'P 1'
#
loop_
_entity.id
_entity.type
_entity.pdbx_description
1 polymer ?
#
loop_
_entity_poly.entity_id
_entity_poly.type
_entity_poly.pdbx_seq_one_letter_code
_entity_poly.pdbx_strand_id
1 'polypeptide(L)'
;MNAPLTPPAYQHSALFPQGEDKTPYRKLTSDHVKTAEFNGEEVLVVEAEGLRLLAEEAFKDINHFLRPGHLEQLKKILEDPEATENDKFVAFDLLKNANIASHGVLPMCQDTGTAIIMGKKGRRVWTDGSDEAALGEGSRDAYFKKNLRYSQLAPLSMFEEKNTSNNMPAQIELYAEGEDAYKFLFMAKGGGSANKTFLFQGTPSLLTHDRLVEFLKEKILTLGTAACPPYHLAIVIGGTSAEMNLKTAKLASARYLDGLPTQGSELGHAFRDLEMEEEIHKLTQATGVGAQFGGKYFCHDVRVIRLPRHGASLPIGLAVSCSADRQAVGKITKDGIFLEQLEMHPEKYLPEVTDEHLSDNVVKIDLTRPMSEILGELSKHPIKTRLSLTGPLIVARDLAHSKLRDRLESGEPLPDYFKNHPIYYAGPAKTPEGMPSGSFGPTTAGRMDAYVDQFQAAGGSMVMLAKGNRSAQVRRACQAHGGFYLGSIGGPAARLAQDCIKKVEVVEFEELGMEAVWRIEVVDFPAFIVVDDKGNDFFKELNLG
;
A
#
# COMPACT_ATOMS: atom_id res chain seq x y z
N MET A 1 -38.65 -20.71 -17.05
CA MET A 1 -39.26 -21.77 -16.20
C MET A 1 -40.54 -21.19 -15.62
N ASN A 2 -41.65 -21.91 -15.70
CA ASN A 2 -42.88 -21.51 -15.01
C ASN A 2 -42.65 -21.64 -13.49
N ALA A 3 -43.09 -20.65 -12.71
CA ALA A 3 -42.92 -20.68 -11.26
C ALA A 3 -43.69 -21.86 -10.63
N PRO A 4 -43.15 -22.52 -9.60
CA PRO A 4 -43.89 -23.54 -8.87
C PRO A 4 -45.18 -22.96 -8.27
N LEU A 5 -46.24 -23.77 -8.22
CA LEU A 5 -47.56 -23.37 -7.68
C LEU A 5 -47.50 -22.97 -6.20
N THR A 6 -46.48 -23.44 -5.47
CA THR A 6 -46.21 -23.07 -4.08
C THR A 6 -44.75 -22.62 -3.97
N PRO A 7 -44.45 -21.43 -3.42
CA PRO A 7 -43.08 -21.00 -3.21
C PRO A 7 -42.40 -21.91 -2.17
N PRO A 8 -41.13 -22.30 -2.39
CA PRO A 8 -40.38 -23.05 -1.39
C PRO A 8 -40.22 -22.23 -0.10
N ALA A 9 -40.03 -22.92 1.03
CA ALA A 9 -39.76 -22.26 2.30
C ALA A 9 -38.50 -21.40 2.22
N TYR A 10 -38.57 -20.17 2.73
CA TYR A 10 -37.42 -19.27 2.75
C TYR A 10 -36.34 -19.78 3.70
N GLN A 11 -35.12 -19.89 3.19
CA GLN A 11 -33.92 -20.20 3.96
C GLN A 11 -32.99 -19.00 3.90
N HIS A 12 -32.64 -18.45 5.06
CA HIS A 12 -31.73 -17.32 5.14
C HIS A 12 -30.28 -17.81 5.22
N SER A 13 -29.40 -17.21 4.42
CA SER A 13 -27.95 -17.35 4.54
C SER A 13 -27.33 -15.96 4.51
N ALA A 14 -26.41 -15.70 5.44
CA ALA A 14 -25.59 -14.50 5.38
C ALA A 14 -24.72 -14.55 4.13
N LEU A 15 -24.47 -13.41 3.48
CA LEU A 15 -23.61 -13.37 2.30
C LEU A 15 -22.16 -13.80 2.62
N PHE A 16 -21.68 -13.51 3.82
CA PHE A 16 -20.34 -13.88 4.30
C PHE A 16 -20.43 -14.70 5.59
N PRO A 17 -20.76 -15.99 5.52
CA PRO A 17 -20.70 -16.84 6.68
C PRO A 17 -19.23 -16.97 7.10
N GLN A 18 -18.86 -16.39 8.24
CA GLN A 18 -17.49 -16.46 8.75
C GLN A 18 -17.34 -17.64 9.70
N GLY A 19 -16.19 -18.31 9.63
CA GLY A 19 -15.78 -19.33 10.61
C GLY A 19 -15.39 -18.72 11.96
N GLU A 20 -14.86 -19.57 12.83
CA GLU A 20 -14.36 -19.18 14.16
C GLU A 20 -13.23 -18.15 14.05
N ASP A 21 -13.29 -17.11 14.90
CA ASP A 21 -12.24 -16.11 15.03
C ASP A 21 -11.07 -16.69 15.83
N LYS A 22 -9.97 -16.97 15.14
CA LYS A 22 -8.72 -17.52 15.72
C LYS A 22 -7.66 -16.45 15.95
N THR A 23 -8.03 -15.17 15.83
CA THR A 23 -7.07 -14.08 15.93
C THR A 23 -6.57 -13.94 17.37
N PRO A 24 -5.25 -13.84 17.62
CA PRO A 24 -4.74 -13.52 18.94
C PRO A 24 -5.06 -12.05 19.27
N TYR A 25 -5.65 -11.80 20.44
CA TYR A 25 -5.97 -10.46 20.92
C TYR A 25 -5.18 -10.11 22.18
N ARG A 26 -4.70 -8.87 22.25
CA ARG A 26 -4.24 -8.23 23.49
C ARG A 26 -5.35 -7.37 24.08
N LYS A 27 -5.51 -7.42 25.39
CA LYS A 27 -6.45 -6.54 26.11
C LYS A 27 -5.81 -5.18 26.31
N LEU A 28 -6.49 -4.12 25.89
CA LEU A 28 -6.05 -2.72 26.08
C LEU A 28 -6.42 -2.24 27.49
N THR A 29 -7.68 -2.42 27.88
CA THR A 29 -8.20 -2.02 29.19
C THR A 29 -9.50 -2.77 29.52
N SER A 30 -9.89 -2.77 30.80
CA SER A 30 -11.24 -3.15 31.25
C SER A 30 -12.14 -1.93 31.46
N ASP A 31 -11.59 -0.72 31.34
CA ASP A 31 -12.32 0.53 31.52
C ASP A 31 -13.18 0.84 30.29
N HIS A 32 -14.04 1.86 30.39
CA HIS A 32 -14.92 2.36 29.32
C HIS A 32 -15.99 1.38 28.84
N VAL A 33 -16.12 0.24 29.50
CA VAL A 33 -17.18 -0.73 29.31
C VAL A 33 -17.88 -1.03 30.62
N LYS A 34 -19.19 -1.23 30.56
CA LYS A 34 -19.98 -1.77 31.68
C LYS A 34 -21.17 -2.55 31.12
N THR A 35 -21.74 -3.41 31.93
CA THR A 35 -23.02 -4.05 31.61
C THR A 35 -24.16 -3.34 32.33
N ALA A 36 -25.32 -3.32 31.69
CA ALA A 36 -26.59 -2.88 32.25
C ALA A 36 -27.67 -3.91 31.87
N GLU A 37 -28.80 -3.89 32.55
CA GLU A 37 -29.95 -4.73 32.21
C GLU A 37 -31.05 -3.86 31.57
N PHE A 38 -31.60 -4.31 30.45
CA PHE A 38 -32.76 -3.68 29.82
C PHE A 38 -33.72 -4.76 29.31
N ASN A 39 -34.97 -4.71 29.78
CA ASN A 39 -35.99 -5.72 29.49
C ASN A 39 -35.53 -7.18 29.69
N GLY A 40 -34.73 -7.44 30.73
CA GLY A 40 -34.20 -8.77 31.04
C GLY A 40 -33.06 -9.23 30.14
N GLU A 41 -32.54 -8.38 29.25
CA GLU A 41 -31.32 -8.65 28.47
C GLU A 41 -30.12 -7.88 29.03
N GLU A 42 -28.95 -8.53 29.07
CA GLU A 42 -27.66 -7.87 29.36
C GLU A 42 -27.24 -7.02 28.16
N VAL A 43 -27.06 -5.72 28.39
CA VAL A 43 -26.61 -4.72 27.43
C VAL A 43 -25.19 -4.30 27.78
N LEU A 44 -24.31 -4.33 26.78
CA LEU A 44 -22.96 -3.77 26.86
C LEU A 44 -23.04 -2.26 26.60
N VAL A 45 -22.70 -1.44 27.58
CA VAL A 45 -22.58 0.01 27.43
C VAL A 45 -21.11 0.36 27.22
N VAL A 46 -20.82 1.04 26.12
CA VAL A 46 -19.47 1.45 25.70
C VAL A 46 -19.39 2.97 25.67
N GLU A 47 -18.42 3.53 26.40
CA GLU A 47 -18.14 4.97 26.39
C GLU A 47 -17.42 5.38 25.10
N ALA A 48 -17.67 6.60 24.63
CA ALA A 48 -16.98 7.17 23.46
C ALA A 48 -15.44 7.13 23.60
N GLU A 49 -14.92 7.33 24.81
CA GLU A 49 -13.50 7.26 25.11
C GLU A 49 -12.90 5.87 24.82
N GLY A 50 -13.66 4.79 25.02
CA GLY A 50 -13.22 3.44 24.67
C GLY A 50 -13.04 3.24 23.16
N LEU A 51 -13.92 3.84 22.36
CA LEU A 51 -13.80 3.84 20.89
C LEU A 51 -12.61 4.68 20.43
N ARG A 52 -12.41 5.86 21.02
CA ARG A 52 -11.27 6.76 20.75
C ARG A 52 -9.95 6.05 21.05
N LEU A 53 -9.82 5.45 22.24
CA LEU A 53 -8.65 4.67 22.66
C LEU A 53 -8.34 3.52 21.70
N LEU A 54 -9.36 2.72 21.35
CA LEU A 54 -9.17 1.57 20.46
C LEU A 54 -8.66 1.99 19.07
N ALA A 55 -9.26 3.03 18.48
CA ALA A 55 -8.82 3.54 17.19
C ALA A 55 -7.40 4.14 17.26
N GLU A 56 -7.10 4.90 18.31
CA GLU A 56 -5.77 5.48 18.53
C GLU A 56 -4.68 4.38 18.59
N GLU A 57 -4.90 3.36 19.40
CA GLU A 57 -3.95 2.24 19.54
C GLU A 57 -3.84 1.41 18.25
N ALA A 58 -4.95 1.16 17.55
CA ALA A 58 -4.93 0.44 16.28
C ALA A 58 -4.07 1.16 15.22
N PHE A 59 -4.24 2.48 15.05
CA PHE A 59 -3.48 3.24 14.06
C PHE A 59 -2.01 3.49 14.46
N LYS A 60 -1.69 3.49 15.75
CA LYS A 60 -0.30 3.41 16.21
C LYS A 60 0.32 2.07 15.82
N ASP A 61 -0.32 0.97 16.18
CA ASP A 61 0.22 -0.38 16.00
C ASP A 61 0.43 -0.72 14.52
N ILE A 62 -0.60 -0.56 13.69
CA ILE A 62 -0.51 -0.98 12.29
C ILE A 62 0.48 -0.12 11.47
N ASN A 63 0.94 1.03 11.97
CA ASN A 63 1.99 1.81 11.30
C ASN A 63 3.43 1.39 11.67
N HIS A 64 3.59 0.57 12.72
CA HIS A 64 4.90 0.18 13.26
C HIS A 64 5.11 -1.35 13.31
N PHE A 65 4.03 -2.12 13.38
CA PHE A 65 4.05 -3.57 13.45
C PHE A 65 3.32 -4.21 12.28
N LEU A 66 3.71 -5.44 11.94
CA LEU A 66 3.11 -6.25 10.88
C LEU A 66 2.56 -7.55 11.44
N ARG A 67 1.67 -8.20 10.69
CA ARG A 67 1.21 -9.55 11.05
C ARG A 67 2.35 -10.57 10.94
N PRO A 68 2.45 -11.55 11.86
CA PRO A 68 3.45 -12.62 11.77
C PRO A 68 3.43 -13.36 10.43
N GLY A 69 2.24 -13.60 9.86
CA GLY A 69 2.09 -14.30 8.59
C GLY A 69 2.65 -13.53 7.37
N HIS A 70 2.74 -12.20 7.43
CA HIS A 70 3.40 -11.39 6.40
C HIS A 70 4.93 -11.48 6.52
N LEU A 71 5.45 -11.31 7.74
CA LEU A 71 6.88 -11.40 8.03
C LEU A 71 7.45 -12.79 7.72
N GLU A 72 6.72 -13.85 8.04
CA GLU A 72 7.08 -15.23 7.69
C GLU A 72 7.18 -15.43 6.17
N GLN A 73 6.31 -14.79 5.39
CA GLN A 73 6.38 -14.88 3.93
C GLN A 73 7.57 -14.10 3.36
N LEU A 74 7.98 -12.98 3.97
CA LEU A 74 9.24 -12.30 3.60
C LEU A 74 10.45 -13.17 3.93
N LYS A 75 10.49 -13.77 5.13
CA LYS A 75 11.57 -14.70 5.52
C LYS A 75 11.72 -15.86 4.54
N LYS A 76 10.60 -16.46 4.10
CA LYS A 76 10.61 -17.53 3.10
C LYS A 76 11.24 -17.16 1.77
N ILE A 77 11.19 -15.89 1.37
CA ILE A 77 11.88 -15.41 0.15
C ILE A 77 13.39 -15.56 0.29
N LEU A 78 13.93 -15.26 1.47
CA LEU A 78 15.37 -15.37 1.73
C LEU A 78 15.86 -16.82 1.70
N GLU A 79 14.98 -17.75 2.07
CA GLU A 79 15.27 -19.19 2.17
C GLU A 79 14.99 -19.97 0.87
N ASP A 80 14.20 -19.41 -0.06
CA ASP A 80 13.85 -20.10 -1.31
C ASP A 80 15.02 -20.11 -2.30
N PRO A 81 15.53 -21.29 -2.72
CA PRO A 81 16.58 -21.39 -3.73
C PRO A 81 16.13 -20.91 -5.12
N GLU A 82 14.84 -20.84 -5.41
CA GLU A 82 14.29 -20.30 -6.66
C GLU A 82 14.08 -18.78 -6.64
N ALA A 83 14.22 -18.13 -5.48
CA ALA A 83 14.18 -16.67 -5.38
C ALA A 83 15.41 -16.07 -6.06
N THR A 84 15.20 -15.01 -6.85
CA THR A 84 16.31 -14.26 -7.43
C THR A 84 17.05 -13.45 -6.35
N GLU A 85 18.28 -13.04 -6.63
CA GLU A 85 19.03 -12.15 -5.73
C GLU A 85 18.31 -10.82 -5.50
N ASN A 86 17.56 -10.32 -6.50
CA ASN A 86 16.73 -9.13 -6.35
C ASN A 86 15.53 -9.38 -5.44
N ASP A 87 14.86 -10.55 -5.54
CA ASP A 87 13.78 -10.93 -4.63
C ASP A 87 14.28 -10.94 -3.17
N LYS A 88 15.44 -11.58 -2.94
CA LYS A 88 16.05 -11.68 -1.62
C LYS A 88 16.49 -10.31 -1.09
N PHE A 89 17.11 -9.49 -1.93
CA PHE A 89 17.53 -8.13 -1.57
C PHE A 89 16.34 -7.27 -1.12
N VAL A 90 15.24 -7.28 -1.89
CA VAL A 90 14.03 -6.53 -1.54
C VAL A 90 13.39 -7.07 -0.27
N ALA A 91 13.24 -8.39 -0.13
CA ALA A 91 12.67 -8.99 1.08
C ALA A 91 13.49 -8.67 2.34
N PHE A 92 14.82 -8.68 2.22
CA PHE A 92 15.73 -8.34 3.30
C PHE A 92 15.62 -6.87 3.72
N ASP A 93 15.59 -5.94 2.77
CA ASP A 93 15.41 -4.51 3.06
C ASP A 93 14.03 -4.23 3.70
N LEU A 94 12.98 -4.97 3.30
CA LEU A 94 11.65 -4.89 3.93
C LEU A 94 11.65 -5.42 5.36
N LEU A 95 12.37 -6.51 5.66
CA LEU A 95 12.52 -7.04 7.01
C LEU A 95 13.35 -6.10 7.90
N LYS A 96 14.48 -5.57 7.40
CA LYS A 96 15.26 -4.52 8.09
C LYS A 96 14.38 -3.32 8.43
N ASN A 97 13.54 -2.89 7.49
CA ASN A 97 12.59 -1.81 7.71
C ASN A 97 11.53 -2.12 8.76
N ALA A 98 10.98 -3.34 8.78
CA ALA A 98 10.03 -3.77 9.82
C ALA A 98 10.68 -3.72 11.21
N ASN A 99 11.94 -4.15 11.33
CA ASN A 99 12.71 -4.07 12.57
C ASN A 99 12.99 -2.63 13.02
N ILE A 100 13.26 -1.72 12.10
CA ILE A 100 13.42 -0.30 12.45
C ILE A 100 12.08 0.28 12.93
N ALA A 101 10.99 -0.05 12.24
CA ALA A 101 9.67 0.48 12.54
C ALA A 101 9.10 -0.01 13.89
N SER A 102 9.41 -1.24 14.31
CA SER A 102 8.91 -1.81 15.58
C SER A 102 9.39 -1.04 16.82
N HIS A 103 10.45 -0.23 16.73
CA HIS A 103 10.85 0.68 17.81
C HIS A 103 9.84 1.82 18.05
N GLY A 104 8.82 1.99 17.19
CA GLY A 104 7.70 2.89 17.44
C GLY A 104 7.98 4.38 17.21
N VAL A 105 9.12 4.71 16.57
CA VAL A 105 9.57 6.08 16.26
C VAL A 105 9.32 6.43 14.79
N LEU A 106 9.89 5.67 13.86
CA LEU A 106 9.70 5.84 12.41
C LEU A 106 8.60 4.89 11.93
N PRO A 107 7.53 5.35 11.26
CA PRO A 107 6.56 4.42 10.66
C PRO A 107 7.20 3.63 9.52
N MET A 108 6.75 2.40 9.29
CA MET A 108 7.35 1.51 8.27
C MET A 108 7.33 2.11 6.85
N CYS A 109 6.36 2.98 6.54
CA CYS A 109 6.19 3.62 5.24
C CYS A 109 5.94 5.13 5.42
N GLN A 110 6.48 5.94 4.52
CA GLN A 110 6.23 7.39 4.47
C GLN A 110 4.75 7.69 4.18
N ASP A 111 4.10 6.83 3.39
CA ASP A 111 2.66 6.89 3.18
C ASP A 111 1.95 6.15 4.30
N THR A 112 1.65 6.86 5.38
CA THR A 112 0.91 6.33 6.54
C THR A 112 -0.55 6.03 6.24
N GLY A 113 -1.01 6.34 5.02
CA GLY A 113 -2.26 5.86 4.45
C GLY A 113 -3.50 6.62 4.89
N THR A 114 -4.63 6.24 4.30
CA THR A 114 -5.96 6.67 4.72
C THR A 114 -6.41 5.79 5.88
N ALA A 115 -6.94 6.42 6.94
CA ALA A 115 -7.55 5.71 8.04
C ALA A 115 -8.92 5.16 7.60
N ILE A 116 -9.07 3.83 7.62
CA ILE A 116 -10.31 3.14 7.28
C ILE A 116 -10.73 2.28 8.47
N ILE A 117 -12.00 2.39 8.87
CA ILE A 117 -12.58 1.66 10.01
C ILE A 117 -13.90 1.05 9.57
N MET A 118 -14.00 -0.28 9.66
CA MET A 118 -15.26 -0.99 9.54
C MET A 118 -15.67 -1.50 10.92
N GLY A 119 -16.73 -0.92 11.49
CA GLY A 119 -17.33 -1.36 12.75
C GLY A 119 -18.55 -2.25 12.52
N LYS A 120 -18.75 -3.25 13.36
CA LYS A 120 -19.92 -4.12 13.42
C LYS A 120 -20.45 -4.12 14.85
N LYS A 121 -21.52 -3.36 15.06
CA LYS A 121 -22.13 -3.11 16.35
C LYS A 121 -23.22 -4.15 16.61
N GLY A 122 -23.01 -4.97 17.64
CA GLY A 122 -24.02 -5.92 18.08
C GLY A 122 -25.28 -5.22 18.60
N ARG A 123 -26.43 -5.86 18.46
CA ARG A 123 -27.74 -5.28 18.84
C ARG A 123 -27.85 -4.89 20.32
N ARG A 124 -27.08 -5.54 21.21
CA ARG A 124 -27.02 -5.27 22.66
C ARG A 124 -25.82 -4.40 23.05
N VAL A 125 -25.20 -3.72 22.09
CA VAL A 125 -24.12 -2.75 22.35
C VAL A 125 -24.67 -1.33 22.25
N TRP A 126 -24.65 -0.60 23.35
CA TRP A 126 -25.12 0.78 23.44
C TRP A 126 -23.95 1.74 23.60
N THR A 127 -24.00 2.83 22.85
CA THR A 127 -23.10 3.98 22.93
C THR A 127 -23.96 5.25 23.03
N ASP A 128 -23.34 6.41 23.20
CA ASP A 128 -24.04 7.69 23.17
C ASP A 128 -24.42 8.18 21.76
N GLY A 129 -24.10 7.41 20.71
CA GLY A 129 -24.37 7.72 19.31
C GLY A 129 -23.28 8.54 18.61
N SER A 130 -22.17 8.87 19.29
CA SER A 130 -21.05 9.64 18.73
C SER A 130 -19.93 8.77 18.13
N ASP A 131 -20.22 7.51 17.82
CA ASP A 131 -19.25 6.47 17.44
C ASP A 131 -18.26 6.92 16.36
N GLU A 132 -18.75 7.51 15.26
CA GLU A 132 -17.90 7.99 14.16
C GLU A 132 -16.95 9.10 14.60
N ALA A 133 -17.43 10.04 15.42
CA ALA A 133 -16.62 11.14 15.92
C ALA A 133 -15.50 10.63 16.85
N ALA A 134 -15.83 9.73 17.76
CA ALA A 134 -14.86 9.13 18.69
C ALA A 134 -13.78 8.33 17.96
N LEU A 135 -14.17 7.50 16.98
CA LEU A 135 -13.25 6.71 16.16
C LEU A 135 -12.37 7.61 15.27
N GLY A 136 -12.95 8.66 14.68
CA GLY A 136 -12.23 9.65 13.89
C GLY A 136 -11.22 10.43 14.73
N GLU A 137 -11.60 10.83 15.95
CA GLU A 137 -10.70 11.50 16.89
C GLU A 137 -9.54 10.60 17.32
N GLY A 138 -9.80 9.35 17.67
CA GLY A 138 -8.75 8.39 18.02
C GLY A 138 -7.76 8.18 16.88
N SER A 139 -8.28 8.07 15.66
CA SER A 139 -7.45 8.02 14.45
C SER A 139 -6.57 9.27 14.34
N ARG A 140 -7.15 10.47 14.38
CA ARG A 140 -6.44 11.76 14.34
C ARG A 140 -5.34 11.82 15.40
N ASP A 141 -5.64 11.38 16.62
CA ASP A 141 -4.71 11.42 17.74
C ASP A 141 -3.48 10.54 17.50
N ALA A 142 -3.64 9.37 16.87
CA ALA A 142 -2.49 8.55 16.44
C ALA A 142 -1.62 9.30 15.42
N TYR A 143 -2.23 9.93 14.41
CA TYR A 143 -1.49 10.74 13.43
C TYR A 143 -0.82 11.96 14.06
N PHE A 144 -1.40 12.55 15.10
CA PHE A 144 -0.81 13.68 15.81
C PHE A 144 0.36 13.25 16.71
N LYS A 145 0.14 12.26 17.59
CA LYS A 145 1.10 11.82 18.63
C LYS A 145 2.28 11.00 18.11
N LYS A 146 2.15 10.39 16.92
CA LYS A 146 3.23 9.66 16.25
C LYS A 146 3.78 10.45 15.07
N ASN A 147 4.96 10.04 14.60
CA ASN A 147 5.66 10.66 13.47
C ASN A 147 5.06 10.21 12.12
N LEU A 148 3.72 10.24 12.01
CA LEU A 148 3.00 9.84 10.81
C LEU A 148 2.87 11.00 9.81
N ARG A 149 2.26 10.78 8.65
CA ARG A 149 2.06 11.79 7.60
C ARG A 149 0.60 12.20 7.46
N TYR A 150 0.37 13.47 7.16
CA TYR A 150 -0.94 14.01 6.77
C TYR A 150 -1.09 13.96 5.25
N SER A 151 -1.93 13.07 4.75
CA SER A 151 -2.03 12.71 3.34
C SER A 151 -3.39 12.99 2.71
N GLN A 152 -4.37 13.48 3.49
CA GLN A 152 -5.69 13.82 2.98
C GLN A 152 -5.72 15.26 2.46
N LEU A 153 -6.28 15.42 1.27
CA LEU A 153 -6.53 16.70 0.62
C LEU A 153 -8.04 16.96 0.65
N ALA A 154 -8.45 18.12 1.17
CA ALA A 154 -9.83 18.59 1.14
C ALA A 154 -10.07 19.38 -0.15
N PRO A 155 -11.09 19.05 -0.94
CA PRO A 155 -11.49 19.86 -2.09
C PRO A 155 -12.16 21.16 -1.59
N LEU A 156 -11.59 22.31 -1.94
CA LEU A 156 -12.17 23.64 -1.66
C LEU A 156 -13.06 24.10 -2.82
N SER A 157 -12.65 23.77 -4.04
CA SER A 157 -13.41 23.91 -5.27
C SER A 157 -13.05 22.75 -6.21
N MET A 158 -13.50 22.78 -7.47
CA MET A 158 -13.23 21.69 -8.43
C MET A 158 -11.73 21.48 -8.69
N PHE A 159 -10.92 22.54 -8.63
CA PHE A 159 -9.50 22.50 -9.00
C PHE A 159 -8.57 22.97 -7.88
N GLU A 160 -9.13 23.34 -6.72
CA GLU A 160 -8.37 23.82 -5.58
C GLU A 160 -8.52 22.85 -4.42
N GLU A 161 -7.39 22.44 -3.86
CA GLU A 161 -7.32 21.52 -2.74
C GLU A 161 -6.41 22.07 -1.64
N LYS A 162 -6.63 21.60 -0.41
CA LYS A 162 -5.77 21.91 0.72
C LYS A 162 -5.55 20.68 1.59
N ASN A 163 -4.32 20.45 2.02
CA ASN A 163 -4.03 19.41 3.01
C ASN A 163 -4.79 19.70 4.32
N THR A 164 -5.44 18.69 4.89
CA THR A 164 -6.19 18.84 6.15
C THR A 164 -5.29 18.97 7.38
N SER A 165 -3.99 18.74 7.22
CA SER A 165 -2.94 18.83 8.24
C SER A 165 -3.19 17.96 9.47
N ASN A 166 -4.03 16.93 9.33
CA ASN A 166 -4.36 16.00 10.40
C ASN A 166 -4.72 14.58 9.90
N ASN A 167 -4.55 14.32 8.59
CA ASN A 167 -4.91 13.07 7.89
C ASN A 167 -6.38 12.66 7.96
N MET A 168 -7.27 13.55 8.37
CA MET A 168 -8.72 13.32 8.37
C MET A 168 -9.34 13.88 7.06
N PRO A 169 -10.56 13.45 6.67
CA PRO A 169 -11.43 12.48 7.36
C PRO A 169 -10.90 11.03 7.28
N ALA A 170 -11.28 10.23 8.27
CA ALA A 170 -11.21 8.77 8.17
C ALA A 170 -12.45 8.26 7.41
N GLN A 171 -12.32 7.14 6.69
CA GLN A 171 -13.47 6.39 6.18
C GLN A 171 -14.00 5.50 7.30
N ILE A 172 -15.22 5.76 7.79
CA ILE A 172 -15.82 5.01 8.89
C ILE A 172 -17.16 4.44 8.41
N GLU A 173 -17.31 3.12 8.53
CA GLU A 173 -18.53 2.41 8.16
C GLU A 173 -18.98 1.55 9.34
N LEU A 174 -20.15 1.86 9.91
CA LEU A 174 -20.69 1.16 11.08
C LEU A 174 -21.92 0.34 10.69
N TYR A 175 -21.82 -0.97 10.86
CA TYR A 175 -22.85 -1.95 10.52
C TYR A 175 -23.59 -2.41 11.77
N ALA A 176 -24.91 -2.59 11.68
CA ALA A 176 -25.69 -3.30 12.69
C ALA A 176 -25.58 -4.81 12.44
N GLU A 177 -24.67 -5.48 13.15
CA GLU A 177 -24.39 -6.91 12.96
C GLU A 177 -23.89 -7.52 14.28
N GLY A 178 -24.45 -8.68 14.64
CA GLY A 178 -24.07 -9.44 15.84
C GLY A 178 -24.93 -9.10 17.06
N GLU A 179 -24.49 -9.61 18.21
CA GLU A 179 -25.30 -9.64 19.44
C GLU A 179 -24.75 -8.73 20.54
N ASP A 180 -23.63 -9.10 21.18
CA ASP A 180 -23.14 -8.54 22.46
C ASP A 180 -21.70 -8.00 22.40
N ALA A 181 -21.18 -7.76 21.19
CA ALA A 181 -19.85 -7.24 20.98
C ALA A 181 -19.83 -6.17 19.89
N TYR A 182 -18.91 -5.21 20.02
CA TYR A 182 -18.59 -4.26 18.96
C TYR A 182 -17.29 -4.70 18.32
N LYS A 183 -17.34 -5.18 17.07
CA LYS A 183 -16.17 -5.69 16.34
C LYS A 183 -15.69 -4.68 15.32
N PHE A 184 -14.39 -4.63 15.07
CA PHE A 184 -13.77 -3.66 14.19
C PHE A 184 -12.73 -4.30 13.29
N LEU A 185 -12.58 -3.75 12.08
CA LEU A 185 -11.39 -3.88 11.25
C LEU A 185 -10.84 -2.47 11.02
N PHE A 186 -9.61 -2.24 11.45
CA PHE A 186 -8.85 -1.02 11.20
C PHE A 186 -7.86 -1.26 10.06
N MET A 187 -7.74 -0.32 9.14
CA MET A 187 -6.77 -0.39 8.04
C MET A 187 -6.11 0.97 7.80
N ALA A 188 -4.79 0.98 7.63
CA ALA A 188 -4.03 2.13 7.17
C ALA A 188 -3.67 1.95 5.69
N LYS A 189 -4.61 2.25 4.78
CA LYS A 189 -4.45 1.91 3.36
C LYS A 189 -3.63 2.98 2.63
N GLY A 190 -2.44 2.61 2.16
CA GLY A 190 -1.60 3.49 1.34
C GLY A 190 -2.26 3.82 -0.01
N GLY A 191 -2.08 5.04 -0.50
CA GLY A 191 -2.65 5.51 -1.76
C GLY A 191 -2.17 4.68 -2.95
N GLY A 192 -0.92 4.22 -2.92
CA GLY A 192 -0.35 3.38 -3.99
C GLY A 192 -1.10 2.06 -4.20
N SER A 193 -1.44 1.34 -3.12
CA SER A 193 -2.21 0.10 -3.21
C SER A 193 -3.71 0.35 -3.33
N ALA A 194 -4.24 1.46 -2.80
CA ALA A 194 -5.61 1.89 -3.06
C ALA A 194 -5.86 2.11 -4.57
N ASN A 195 -4.93 2.77 -5.27
CA ASN A 195 -5.00 3.01 -6.72
C ASN A 195 -4.84 1.74 -7.56
N LYS A 196 -4.41 0.63 -6.95
CA LYS A 196 -4.36 -0.71 -7.56
C LYS A 196 -5.55 -1.58 -7.12
N THR A 197 -6.69 -0.92 -6.93
CA THR A 197 -8.00 -1.55 -6.81
C THR A 197 -8.74 -1.29 -8.12
N PHE A 198 -9.02 -2.35 -8.89
CA PHE A 198 -9.63 -2.24 -10.21
C PHE A 198 -10.97 -2.95 -10.27
N LEU A 199 -11.92 -2.33 -10.96
CA LEU A 199 -13.19 -2.94 -11.34
C LEU A 199 -13.18 -3.23 -12.84
N PHE A 200 -13.56 -4.44 -13.20
CA PHE A 200 -13.81 -4.83 -14.57
C PHE A 200 -15.24 -5.34 -14.70
N GLN A 201 -15.99 -4.78 -15.65
CA GLN A 201 -17.32 -5.26 -15.98
C GLN A 201 -17.19 -6.41 -16.98
N GLY A 202 -17.16 -7.63 -16.46
CA GLY A 202 -17.21 -8.85 -17.24
C GLY A 202 -18.64 -9.24 -17.61
N THR A 203 -18.76 -10.27 -18.43
CA THR A 203 -20.05 -10.92 -18.72
C THR A 203 -19.99 -12.41 -18.38
N PRO A 204 -21.13 -13.10 -18.21
CA PRO A 204 -21.15 -14.53 -17.93
C PRO A 204 -20.37 -15.40 -18.92
N SER A 205 -20.06 -14.90 -20.13
CA SER A 205 -19.24 -15.63 -21.10
C SER A 205 -17.79 -15.86 -20.64
N LEU A 206 -17.30 -15.08 -19.67
CA LEU A 206 -15.99 -15.28 -19.06
C LEU A 206 -15.97 -16.46 -18.08
N LEU A 207 -17.12 -17.00 -17.65
CA LEU A 207 -17.21 -18.10 -16.68
C LEU A 207 -16.95 -19.47 -17.33
N THR A 208 -15.79 -19.57 -17.97
CA THR A 208 -15.14 -20.82 -18.38
C THR A 208 -13.69 -20.72 -17.93
N HIS A 209 -13.11 -21.81 -17.44
CA HIS A 209 -11.75 -21.84 -16.88
C HIS A 209 -10.74 -21.04 -17.72
N ASP A 210 -10.51 -21.43 -18.97
CA ASP A 210 -9.46 -20.85 -19.81
C ASP A 210 -9.64 -19.34 -20.06
N ARG A 211 -10.86 -18.91 -20.37
CA ARG A 211 -11.16 -17.48 -20.61
C ARG A 211 -10.98 -16.64 -19.34
N LEU A 212 -11.35 -17.17 -18.18
CA LEU A 212 -11.19 -16.48 -16.92
C LEU A 212 -9.71 -16.36 -16.56
N VAL A 213 -8.95 -17.45 -16.67
CA VAL A 213 -7.51 -17.45 -16.37
C VAL A 213 -6.75 -16.53 -17.32
N GLU A 214 -7.03 -16.57 -18.62
CA GLU A 214 -6.43 -15.65 -19.61
C GLU A 214 -6.76 -14.19 -19.30
N PHE A 215 -8.03 -13.89 -18.99
CA PHE A 215 -8.45 -12.56 -18.57
C PHE A 215 -7.71 -12.10 -17.31
N LEU A 216 -7.65 -12.95 -16.28
CA LEU A 216 -6.97 -12.63 -15.02
C LEU A 216 -5.47 -12.43 -15.24
N LYS A 217 -4.81 -13.26 -16.05
CA LYS A 217 -3.39 -13.10 -16.42
C LYS A 217 -3.11 -11.71 -16.95
N GLU A 218 -3.90 -11.26 -17.93
CA GLU A 218 -3.76 -9.93 -18.52
C GLU A 218 -3.95 -8.84 -17.46
N LYS A 219 -5.02 -8.92 -16.66
CA LYS A 219 -5.35 -7.87 -15.68
C LYS A 219 -4.40 -7.82 -14.49
N ILE A 220 -3.90 -8.96 -14.04
CA ILE A 220 -2.91 -9.04 -12.96
C ILE A 220 -1.62 -8.31 -13.36
N LEU A 221 -1.16 -8.44 -14.61
CA LEU A 221 0.02 -7.72 -15.08
C LEU A 221 -0.18 -6.19 -15.02
N THR A 222 -1.39 -5.67 -15.22
CA THR A 222 -1.66 -4.22 -15.11
C THR A 222 -1.44 -3.63 -13.70
N LEU A 223 -1.35 -4.49 -12.67
CA LEU A 223 -0.93 -4.06 -11.33
C LEU A 223 0.49 -3.46 -11.38
N GLY A 224 1.38 -4.09 -12.15
CA GLY A 224 2.79 -3.74 -12.26
C GLY A 224 3.50 -3.74 -10.91
N THR A 225 4.61 -3.02 -10.79
CA THR A 225 5.39 -2.92 -9.54
C THR A 225 5.09 -1.63 -8.76
N ALA A 226 4.12 -0.86 -9.25
CA ALA A 226 3.74 0.47 -8.77
C ALA A 226 3.09 0.48 -7.38
N ALA A 227 2.78 -0.64 -6.76
CA ALA A 227 2.25 -0.69 -5.39
C ALA A 227 3.16 -1.44 -4.40
N CYS A 228 4.46 -1.59 -4.69
CA CYS A 228 5.42 -2.25 -3.81
C CYS A 228 5.07 -3.74 -3.53
N PRO A 229 5.23 -4.63 -4.52
CA PRO A 229 5.20 -6.07 -4.29
C PRO A 229 6.35 -6.51 -3.36
N PRO A 230 6.27 -7.69 -2.71
CA PRO A 230 5.29 -8.76 -2.98
C PRO A 230 3.87 -8.46 -2.47
N TYR A 231 2.85 -8.83 -3.26
CA TYR A 231 1.45 -8.53 -2.96
C TYR A 231 0.71 -9.62 -2.19
N HIS A 232 -0.22 -9.21 -1.32
CA HIS A 232 -1.40 -10.04 -1.01
C HIS A 232 -2.47 -9.73 -2.05
N LEU A 233 -2.55 -10.55 -3.09
CA LEU A 233 -3.47 -10.34 -4.21
C LEU A 233 -4.87 -10.85 -3.85
N ALA A 234 -5.89 -10.04 -4.08
CA ALA A 234 -7.28 -10.45 -3.96
C ALA A 234 -8.01 -10.30 -5.29
N ILE A 235 -8.77 -11.33 -5.64
CA ILE A 235 -9.61 -11.41 -6.83
C ILE A 235 -11.03 -11.73 -6.38
N VAL A 236 -12.01 -10.97 -6.84
CA VAL A 236 -13.42 -11.19 -6.53
C VAL A 236 -14.21 -11.34 -7.82
N ILE A 237 -14.90 -12.47 -7.98
CA ILE A 237 -15.68 -12.79 -9.17
C ILE A 237 -17.16 -12.82 -8.83
N GLY A 238 -17.94 -11.92 -9.43
CA GLY A 238 -19.34 -11.70 -9.11
C GLY A 238 -19.55 -10.63 -8.04
N GLY A 239 -20.77 -10.47 -7.57
CA GLY A 239 -21.17 -9.42 -6.66
C GLY A 239 -22.57 -8.92 -7.01
N THR A 240 -23.29 -8.46 -5.99
CA THR A 240 -24.62 -7.85 -6.15
C THR A 240 -24.55 -6.46 -6.79
N SER A 241 -23.40 -5.79 -6.65
CA SER A 241 -23.10 -4.49 -7.27
C SER A 241 -21.59 -4.28 -7.39
N ALA A 242 -21.18 -3.18 -8.04
CA ALA A 242 -19.79 -2.81 -8.22
C ALA A 242 -19.10 -2.50 -6.88
N GLU A 243 -19.75 -1.69 -6.04
CA GLU A 243 -19.28 -1.30 -4.72
C GLU A 243 -19.17 -2.50 -3.77
N MET A 244 -20.11 -3.45 -3.85
CA MET A 244 -20.04 -4.69 -3.08
C MET A 244 -18.84 -5.56 -3.49
N ASN A 245 -18.60 -5.67 -4.80
CA ASN A 245 -17.45 -6.42 -5.34
C ASN A 245 -16.12 -5.80 -4.86
N LEU A 246 -15.95 -4.48 -5.02
CA LEU A 246 -14.72 -3.80 -4.63
C LEU A 246 -14.49 -3.78 -3.13
N LYS A 247 -15.55 -3.63 -2.33
CA LYS A 247 -15.47 -3.78 -0.87
C LYS A 247 -15.00 -5.19 -0.50
N THR A 248 -15.54 -6.22 -1.14
CA THR A 248 -15.11 -7.61 -0.92
C THR A 248 -13.64 -7.78 -1.30
N ALA A 249 -13.19 -7.18 -2.40
CA ALA A 249 -11.78 -7.25 -2.83
C ALA A 249 -10.85 -6.58 -1.81
N LYS A 250 -11.27 -5.43 -1.24
CA LYS A 250 -10.56 -4.77 -0.14
C LYS A 250 -10.41 -5.70 1.06
N LEU A 251 -11.51 -6.28 1.53
CA LEU A 251 -11.54 -7.16 2.70
C LEU A 251 -10.74 -8.46 2.49
N ALA A 252 -10.84 -9.05 1.29
CA ALA A 252 -10.05 -10.22 0.90
C ALA A 252 -8.55 -9.91 0.89
N SER A 253 -8.14 -8.73 0.37
CA SER A 253 -6.72 -8.33 0.37
C SER A 253 -6.16 -8.13 1.79
N ALA A 254 -7.03 -7.82 2.76
CA ALA A 254 -6.70 -7.70 4.17
C ALA A 254 -6.80 -9.03 4.95
N ARG A 255 -7.04 -10.15 4.24
CA ARG A 255 -7.28 -11.49 4.80
C ARG A 255 -8.45 -11.57 5.79
N TYR A 256 -9.35 -10.59 5.76
CA TYR A 256 -10.54 -10.56 6.64
C TYR A 256 -11.55 -11.65 6.30
N LEU A 257 -11.47 -12.22 5.09
CA LEU A 257 -12.41 -13.22 4.57
C LEU A 257 -11.81 -14.64 4.54
N ASP A 258 -10.69 -14.88 5.22
CA ASP A 258 -10.01 -16.19 5.21
C ASP A 258 -10.84 -17.30 5.87
N GLY A 259 -11.80 -16.93 6.72
CA GLY A 259 -12.74 -17.84 7.38
C GLY A 259 -14.00 -18.18 6.58
N LEU A 260 -14.13 -17.76 5.33
CA LEU A 260 -15.26 -18.15 4.47
C LEU A 260 -15.26 -19.66 4.16
N PRO A 261 -16.42 -20.26 3.85
CA PRO A 261 -16.49 -21.60 3.29
C PRO A 261 -15.65 -21.70 2.01
N THR A 262 -15.22 -22.91 1.68
CA THR A 262 -14.43 -23.20 0.46
C THR A 262 -15.26 -23.75 -0.69
N GLN A 263 -16.58 -23.84 -0.49
CA GLN A 263 -17.55 -24.27 -1.50
C GLN A 263 -18.79 -23.39 -1.45
N GLY A 264 -19.42 -23.18 -2.60
CA GLY A 264 -20.70 -22.48 -2.68
C GLY A 264 -21.89 -23.34 -2.27
N SER A 265 -23.07 -22.73 -2.21
CA SER A 265 -24.34 -23.43 -2.02
C SER A 265 -25.45 -22.78 -2.85
N GLU A 266 -26.57 -23.48 -2.98
CA GLU A 266 -27.77 -22.95 -3.66
C GLU A 266 -28.36 -21.71 -2.97
N LEU A 267 -28.01 -21.46 -1.70
CA LEU A 267 -28.40 -20.26 -0.96
C LEU A 267 -27.60 -19.02 -1.38
N GLY A 268 -26.53 -19.19 -2.17
CA GLY A 268 -25.81 -18.09 -2.81
C GLY A 268 -24.91 -17.27 -1.90
N HIS A 269 -24.33 -17.85 -0.84
CA HIS A 269 -23.29 -17.17 -0.06
C HIS A 269 -21.95 -17.12 -0.80
N ALA A 270 -21.06 -16.24 -0.34
CA ALA A 270 -19.68 -16.17 -0.79
C ALA A 270 -18.88 -17.41 -0.40
N PHE A 271 -17.89 -17.78 -1.21
CA PHE A 271 -16.90 -18.79 -0.84
C PHE A 271 -15.50 -18.41 -1.34
N ARG A 272 -14.49 -18.96 -0.67
CA ARG A 272 -13.08 -18.85 -1.01
C ARG A 272 -12.67 -20.01 -1.91
N ASP A 273 -12.18 -19.73 -3.10
CA ASP A 273 -11.82 -20.73 -4.10
C ASP A 273 -10.33 -21.09 -4.00
N LEU A 274 -10.01 -22.17 -3.28
CA LEU A 274 -8.63 -22.56 -3.00
C LEU A 274 -7.88 -23.08 -4.23
N GLU A 275 -8.59 -23.68 -5.20
CA GLU A 275 -7.99 -24.20 -6.44
C GLU A 275 -7.53 -23.03 -7.32
N MET A 276 -8.42 -22.05 -7.53
CA MET A 276 -8.08 -20.84 -8.26
C MET A 276 -6.99 -20.01 -7.55
N GLU A 277 -6.95 -19.99 -6.21
CA GLU A 277 -5.85 -19.33 -5.48
C GLU A 277 -4.49 -19.94 -5.79
N GLU A 278 -4.38 -21.28 -5.78
CA GLU A 278 -3.14 -21.98 -6.08
C GLU A 278 -2.72 -21.77 -7.54
N GLU A 279 -3.66 -21.91 -8.48
CA GLU A 279 -3.39 -21.72 -9.91
C GLU A 279 -2.91 -20.30 -10.20
N ILE A 280 -3.63 -19.28 -9.71
CA ILE A 280 -3.27 -17.88 -9.93
C ILE A 280 -1.97 -17.53 -9.21
N HIS A 281 -1.67 -18.13 -8.05
CA HIS A 281 -0.38 -17.91 -7.39
C HIS A 281 0.79 -18.48 -8.21
N LYS A 282 0.66 -19.69 -8.77
CA LYS A 282 1.68 -20.23 -9.70
C LYS A 282 1.82 -19.35 -10.93
N LEU A 283 0.71 -18.83 -11.45
CA LEU A 283 0.72 -17.90 -12.58
C LEU A 283 1.49 -16.62 -12.25
N THR A 284 1.27 -16.01 -11.08
CA THR A 284 1.98 -14.78 -10.67
C THR A 284 3.48 -15.03 -10.52
N GLN A 285 3.88 -16.20 -10.00
CA GLN A 285 5.28 -16.62 -9.89
C GLN A 285 5.97 -16.79 -11.25
N ALA A 286 5.23 -17.27 -12.26
CA ALA A 286 5.74 -17.46 -13.61
C ALA A 286 5.82 -16.18 -14.46
N THR A 287 5.35 -15.03 -13.96
CA THR A 287 5.35 -13.76 -14.72
C THR A 287 6.74 -13.16 -14.92
N GLY A 288 7.70 -13.50 -14.05
CA GLY A 288 9.03 -12.92 -14.05
C GLY A 288 9.10 -11.49 -13.47
N VAL A 289 8.00 -10.93 -12.95
CA VAL A 289 7.95 -9.57 -12.40
C VAL A 289 8.68 -9.48 -11.05
N GLY A 290 8.58 -10.52 -10.23
CA GLY A 290 9.22 -10.64 -8.93
C GLY A 290 8.85 -9.56 -7.91
N ALA A 291 9.62 -9.53 -6.82
CA ALA A 291 9.56 -8.49 -5.82
C ALA A 291 10.22 -7.22 -6.38
N GLN A 292 9.45 -6.46 -7.16
CA GLN A 292 9.78 -5.15 -7.72
C GLN A 292 10.77 -5.16 -8.90
N PHE A 293 11.83 -5.96 -8.85
CA PHE A 293 12.95 -5.91 -9.80
C PHE A 293 13.24 -7.26 -10.45
N GLY A 294 12.19 -7.92 -10.96
CA GLY A 294 12.29 -9.20 -11.65
C GLY A 294 12.43 -10.37 -10.67
N GLY A 295 11.86 -11.51 -11.04
CA GLY A 295 11.93 -12.75 -10.24
C GLY A 295 10.60 -13.43 -10.00
N LYS A 296 10.54 -14.21 -8.92
CA LYS A 296 9.42 -15.11 -8.58
C LYS A 296 8.36 -14.43 -7.71
N TYR A 297 8.76 -13.55 -6.81
CA TYR A 297 7.89 -13.10 -5.71
C TYR A 297 7.06 -11.86 -6.03
N PHE A 298 6.28 -11.93 -7.10
CA PHE A 298 5.32 -10.87 -7.41
C PHE A 298 4.18 -10.79 -6.38
N CYS A 299 3.75 -11.94 -5.87
CA CYS A 299 2.77 -12.07 -4.81
C CYS A 299 3.35 -12.89 -3.65
N HIS A 300 3.01 -12.50 -2.43
CA HIS A 300 3.16 -13.35 -1.24
C HIS A 300 2.16 -14.52 -1.28
N ASP A 301 0.91 -14.20 -1.62
CA ASP A 301 -0.19 -15.16 -1.78
C ASP A 301 -1.39 -14.51 -2.51
N VAL A 302 -2.41 -15.34 -2.76
CA VAL A 302 -3.63 -14.96 -3.48
C VAL A 302 -4.87 -15.31 -2.64
N ARG A 303 -5.92 -14.50 -2.75
CA ARG A 303 -7.28 -14.80 -2.29
C ARG A 303 -8.25 -14.69 -3.45
N VAL A 304 -9.04 -15.73 -3.71
CA VAL A 304 -10.08 -15.72 -4.75
C VAL A 304 -11.44 -15.91 -4.10
N ILE A 305 -12.28 -14.88 -4.14
CA ILE A 305 -13.64 -14.93 -3.57
C ILE A 305 -14.67 -14.95 -4.70
N ARG A 306 -15.52 -15.98 -4.70
CA ARG A 306 -16.66 -16.08 -5.62
C ARG A 306 -17.93 -15.62 -4.91
N LEU A 307 -18.62 -14.66 -5.51
CA LEU A 307 -19.88 -14.09 -5.00
C LEU A 307 -21.10 -14.49 -5.84
N PRO A 308 -22.32 -14.49 -5.30
CA PRO A 308 -23.54 -14.49 -6.12
C PRO A 308 -23.57 -13.29 -7.07
N ARG A 309 -24.36 -13.36 -8.14
CA ARG A 309 -24.47 -12.30 -9.15
C ARG A 309 -25.86 -12.27 -9.77
N HIS A 310 -26.26 -11.11 -10.26
CA HIS A 310 -27.40 -11.02 -11.17
C HIS A 310 -27.10 -11.79 -12.47
N GLY A 311 -28.12 -12.39 -13.10
CA GLY A 311 -27.96 -13.25 -14.27
C GLY A 311 -27.22 -12.57 -15.43
N ALA A 312 -27.44 -11.27 -15.63
CA ALA A 312 -26.86 -10.45 -16.69
C ALA A 312 -25.49 -9.82 -16.36
N SER A 313 -24.97 -9.98 -15.13
CA SER A 313 -23.82 -9.22 -14.63
C SER A 313 -22.68 -10.14 -14.20
N LEU A 314 -21.43 -9.70 -14.38
CA LEU A 314 -20.24 -10.32 -13.79
C LEU A 314 -19.18 -9.26 -13.44
N PRO A 315 -19.35 -8.50 -12.35
CA PRO A 315 -18.29 -7.63 -11.88
C PRO A 315 -17.10 -8.47 -11.41
N ILE A 316 -15.89 -8.06 -11.79
CA ILE A 316 -14.63 -8.68 -11.37
C ILE A 316 -13.75 -7.61 -10.73
N GLY A 317 -13.32 -7.84 -9.49
CA GLY A 317 -12.53 -6.90 -8.71
C GLY A 317 -11.13 -7.45 -8.46
N LEU A 318 -10.12 -6.63 -8.68
CA LEU A 318 -8.74 -6.92 -8.27
C LEU A 318 -8.33 -5.90 -7.22
N ALA A 319 -7.67 -6.35 -6.15
CA ALA A 319 -7.08 -5.48 -5.14
C ALA A 319 -5.78 -6.10 -4.61
N VAL A 320 -4.89 -5.28 -4.08
CA VAL A 320 -3.66 -5.76 -3.43
C VAL A 320 -3.49 -5.14 -2.05
N SER A 321 -2.95 -5.90 -1.11
CA SER A 321 -2.18 -5.33 0.00
C SER A 321 -0.71 -5.25 -0.41
N CYS A 322 -0.06 -4.13 -0.09
CA CYS A 322 1.34 -3.86 -0.43
C CYS A 322 2.27 -4.32 0.69
N SER A 323 3.59 -4.09 0.54
CA SER A 323 4.57 -4.34 1.61
C SER A 323 4.25 -3.62 2.93
N ALA A 324 3.49 -2.52 2.89
CA ALA A 324 2.88 -1.93 4.08
C ALA A 324 1.52 -2.59 4.35
N ASP A 325 1.55 -3.86 4.79
CA ASP A 325 0.37 -4.69 5.07
C ASP A 325 -0.23 -4.35 6.45
N ARG A 326 -1.03 -3.28 6.48
CA ARG A 326 -1.42 -2.60 7.72
C ARG A 326 -2.91 -2.70 8.01
N GLN A 327 -3.27 -3.73 8.75
CA GLN A 327 -4.61 -3.91 9.31
C GLN A 327 -4.56 -4.61 10.67
N ALA A 328 -5.57 -4.34 11.50
CA ALA A 328 -5.79 -5.02 12.76
C ALA A 328 -7.28 -5.18 13.00
N VAL A 329 -7.72 -6.34 13.50
CA VAL A 329 -9.07 -6.49 14.05
C VAL A 329 -9.10 -6.05 15.51
N GLY A 330 -10.23 -5.50 15.95
CA GLY A 330 -10.46 -5.12 17.34
C GLY A 330 -11.84 -5.56 17.79
N LYS A 331 -12.05 -5.69 19.09
CA LYS A 331 -13.37 -5.96 19.66
C LYS A 331 -13.54 -5.34 21.03
N ILE A 332 -14.76 -4.91 21.33
CA ILE A 332 -15.20 -4.47 22.64
C ILE A 332 -16.25 -5.45 23.12
N THR A 333 -16.02 -6.04 24.29
CA THR A 333 -16.93 -6.98 24.95
C THR A 333 -17.14 -6.52 26.40
N LYS A 334 -17.97 -7.25 27.16
CA LYS A 334 -18.10 -7.03 28.61
C LYS A 334 -16.79 -7.21 29.38
N ASP A 335 -15.84 -7.95 28.81
CA ASP A 335 -14.55 -8.22 29.44
C ASP A 335 -13.52 -7.13 29.15
N GLY A 336 -13.84 -6.13 28.32
CA GLY A 336 -12.95 -5.01 28.01
C GLY A 336 -12.79 -4.72 26.52
N ILE A 337 -11.75 -3.97 26.23
CA ILE A 337 -11.36 -3.54 24.88
C ILE A 337 -10.14 -4.35 24.44
N PHE A 338 -10.21 -4.93 23.25
CA PHE A 338 -9.21 -5.84 22.72
C PHE A 338 -8.80 -5.44 21.31
N LEU A 339 -7.51 -5.59 21.01
CA LEU A 339 -6.92 -5.34 19.70
C LEU A 339 -6.10 -6.56 19.28
N GLU A 340 -6.03 -6.84 17.98
CA GLU A 340 -5.18 -7.89 17.42
C GLU A 340 -3.72 -7.71 17.88
N GLN A 341 -3.12 -8.79 18.36
CA GLN A 341 -1.70 -8.81 18.74
C GLN A 341 -0.85 -9.00 17.48
N LEU A 342 -0.25 -7.91 17.01
CA LEU A 342 0.75 -7.93 15.94
C LEU A 342 2.12 -8.39 16.44
N GLU A 343 3.06 -8.59 15.52
CA GLU A 343 4.44 -8.95 15.86
C GLU A 343 5.21 -7.74 16.39
N MET A 344 5.65 -7.82 17.65
CA MET A 344 6.48 -6.79 18.29
C MET A 344 7.98 -7.09 18.22
N HIS A 345 8.35 -8.32 17.84
CA HIS A 345 9.75 -8.78 17.73
C HIS A 345 10.08 -9.26 16.30
N PRO A 346 10.02 -8.38 15.29
CA PRO A 346 10.29 -8.76 13.90
C PRO A 346 11.75 -9.16 13.65
N GLU A 347 12.69 -8.85 14.54
CA GLU A 347 14.10 -9.23 14.46
C GLU A 347 14.32 -10.74 14.32
N LYS A 348 13.41 -11.57 14.84
CA LYS A 348 13.49 -13.04 14.72
C LYS A 348 13.28 -13.57 13.30
N TYR A 349 12.82 -12.71 12.38
CA TYR A 349 12.67 -13.04 10.96
C TYR A 349 13.88 -12.62 10.11
N LEU A 350 14.82 -11.87 10.67
CA LEU A 350 16.07 -11.51 9.99
C LEU A 350 17.03 -12.71 9.94
N PRO A 351 17.83 -12.85 8.88
CA PRO A 351 18.87 -13.87 8.79
C PRO A 351 20.02 -13.60 9.78
N GLU A 352 20.72 -14.65 10.21
CA GLU A 352 21.85 -14.55 11.17
C GLU A 352 23.10 -13.86 10.58
N VAL A 353 23.28 -13.87 9.25
CA VAL A 353 24.43 -13.26 8.55
C VAL A 353 23.98 -11.97 7.87
N THR A 354 24.65 -10.85 8.17
CA THR A 354 24.00 -9.54 8.10
C THR A 354 24.24 -8.69 6.87
N ASP A 355 25.17 -8.99 5.95
CA ASP A 355 25.28 -8.28 4.64
C ASP A 355 26.20 -8.98 3.60
N GLU A 356 26.99 -10.00 3.99
CA GLU A 356 28.04 -10.63 3.16
C GLU A 356 27.51 -11.43 1.95
N HIS A 357 26.20 -11.66 1.85
CA HIS A 357 25.59 -12.57 0.87
C HIS A 357 24.89 -11.87 -0.31
N LEU A 358 24.85 -10.52 -0.38
CA LEU A 358 24.05 -9.78 -1.37
C LEU A 358 24.90 -9.09 -2.45
N SER A 359 25.80 -9.84 -3.11
CA SER A 359 26.64 -9.50 -4.27
C SER A 359 27.49 -8.21 -4.20
N ASP A 360 28.76 -8.28 -4.61
CA ASP A 360 29.72 -7.16 -4.53
C ASP A 360 29.60 -6.10 -5.64
N ASN A 361 28.70 -6.29 -6.63
CA ASN A 361 28.62 -5.42 -7.81
C ASN A 361 27.59 -4.29 -7.61
N VAL A 362 27.94 -3.30 -6.79
CA VAL A 362 27.19 -2.02 -6.69
C VAL A 362 28.00 -0.91 -7.34
N VAL A 363 27.42 -0.19 -8.30
CA VAL A 363 28.06 1.00 -8.87
C VAL A 363 27.78 2.21 -7.97
N LYS A 364 28.83 2.87 -7.50
CA LYS A 364 28.69 4.11 -6.71
C LYS A 364 28.55 5.30 -7.64
N ILE A 365 27.52 6.12 -7.44
CA ILE A 365 27.26 7.35 -8.20
C ILE A 365 27.36 8.55 -7.26
N ASP A 366 28.32 9.44 -7.53
CA ASP A 366 28.49 10.71 -6.83
C ASP A 366 27.59 11.79 -7.45
N LEU A 367 26.54 12.16 -6.72
CA LEU A 367 25.55 13.16 -7.13
C LEU A 367 26.01 14.61 -6.87
N THR A 368 27.19 14.81 -6.29
CA THR A 368 27.77 16.15 -6.12
C THR A 368 28.41 16.69 -7.41
N ARG A 369 28.61 15.82 -8.40
CA ARG A 369 29.16 16.17 -9.71
C ARG A 369 28.15 16.95 -10.56
N PRO A 370 28.60 17.72 -11.56
CA PRO A 370 27.71 18.32 -12.55
C PRO A 370 26.81 17.29 -13.24
N MET A 371 25.56 17.67 -13.55
CA MET A 371 24.57 16.77 -14.16
C MET A 371 25.09 16.05 -15.42
N SER A 372 25.87 16.75 -16.27
CA SER A 372 26.47 16.15 -17.46
C SER A 372 27.45 15.01 -17.14
N GLU A 373 28.19 15.09 -16.04
CA GLU A 373 29.09 14.04 -15.58
C GLU A 373 28.31 12.87 -14.98
N ILE A 374 27.24 13.15 -14.22
CA ILE A 374 26.35 12.12 -13.68
C ILE A 374 25.73 11.30 -14.82
N LEU A 375 25.17 11.97 -15.84
CA LEU A 375 24.62 11.33 -17.03
C LEU A 375 25.68 10.53 -17.79
N GLY A 376 26.88 11.09 -17.95
CA GLY A 376 28.01 10.40 -18.58
C GLY A 376 28.46 9.14 -17.85
N GLU A 377 28.38 9.10 -16.52
CA GLU A 377 28.63 7.91 -15.73
C GLU A 377 27.49 6.90 -15.88
N LEU A 378 26.23 7.31 -15.73
CA LEU A 378 25.06 6.44 -15.86
C LEU A 378 24.99 5.76 -17.24
N SER A 379 25.38 6.47 -18.32
CA SER A 379 25.35 5.96 -19.69
C SER A 379 26.31 4.78 -19.94
N LYS A 380 27.30 4.57 -19.07
CA LYS A 380 28.24 3.43 -19.15
C LYS A 380 27.61 2.11 -18.73
N HIS A 381 26.48 2.15 -18.03
CA HIS A 381 25.88 0.99 -17.38
C HIS A 381 24.54 0.63 -18.03
N PRO A 382 24.23 -0.67 -18.18
CA PRO A 382 22.94 -1.08 -18.75
C PRO A 382 21.81 -0.94 -17.73
N ILE A 383 20.57 -1.04 -18.22
CA ILE A 383 19.40 -1.29 -17.37
C ILE A 383 19.63 -2.54 -16.49
N LYS A 384 18.88 -2.65 -15.39
CA LYS A 384 19.04 -3.68 -14.33
C LYS A 384 20.30 -3.50 -13.45
N THR A 385 21.21 -2.59 -13.77
CA THR A 385 22.38 -2.28 -12.91
C THR A 385 21.95 -1.69 -11.57
N ARG A 386 22.51 -2.22 -10.48
CA ARG A 386 22.32 -1.72 -9.10
C ARG A 386 23.29 -0.59 -8.79
N LEU A 387 22.75 0.48 -8.21
CA LEU A 387 23.44 1.72 -7.88
C LEU A 387 23.40 1.99 -6.37
N SER A 388 24.45 2.64 -5.87
CA SER A 388 24.51 3.30 -4.57
C SER A 388 24.74 4.80 -4.82
N LEU A 389 23.74 5.63 -4.50
CA LEU A 389 23.76 7.06 -4.78
C LEU A 389 24.21 7.83 -3.52
N THR A 390 25.12 8.79 -3.67
CA THR A 390 25.57 9.65 -2.57
C THR A 390 25.63 11.11 -3.04
N GLY A 391 25.08 12.04 -2.27
CA GLY A 391 25.02 13.47 -2.55
C GLY A 391 23.61 14.05 -2.55
N PRO A 392 23.38 15.23 -3.16
CA PRO A 392 22.11 15.93 -3.08
C PRO A 392 21.05 15.36 -4.02
N LEU A 393 19.80 15.29 -3.53
CA LEU A 393 18.61 15.04 -4.33
C LEU A 393 17.60 16.16 -4.12
N ILE A 394 16.88 16.53 -5.18
CA ILE A 394 15.69 17.36 -5.08
C ILE A 394 14.47 16.46 -5.02
N VAL A 395 13.61 16.70 -4.05
CA VAL A 395 12.36 15.96 -3.89
C VAL A 395 11.21 16.80 -4.41
N ALA A 396 10.43 16.24 -5.34
CA ALA A 396 9.22 16.88 -5.85
C ALA A 396 8.24 15.79 -6.31
N ARG A 397 6.95 16.03 -6.16
CA ARG A 397 5.89 15.09 -6.59
C ARG A 397 4.67 15.82 -7.14
N ASP A 398 3.52 15.17 -7.14
CA ASP A 398 2.29 15.53 -7.86
C ASP A 398 2.00 17.05 -7.91
N LEU A 399 1.76 17.72 -6.78
CA LEU A 399 1.42 19.16 -6.76
C LEU A 399 2.60 20.08 -7.13
N ALA A 400 3.82 19.75 -6.68
CA ALA A 400 5.02 20.50 -7.05
C ALA A 400 5.31 20.41 -8.57
N HIS A 401 5.10 19.24 -9.18
CA HIS A 401 5.23 19.06 -10.63
C HIS A 401 4.18 19.88 -11.39
N SER A 402 2.93 19.94 -10.88
CA SER A 402 1.91 20.80 -11.48
C SER A 402 2.33 22.27 -11.46
N LYS A 403 2.77 22.80 -10.30
CA LYS A 403 3.23 24.20 -10.20
C LYS A 403 4.44 24.50 -11.10
N LEU A 404 5.39 23.57 -11.20
CA LEU A 404 6.55 23.70 -12.09
C LEU A 404 6.16 23.68 -13.57
N ARG A 405 5.14 22.90 -13.95
CA ARG A 405 4.57 22.92 -15.29
C ARG A 405 3.89 24.25 -15.58
N ASP A 406 3.06 24.74 -14.67
CA ASP A 406 2.37 26.03 -14.84
C ASP A 406 3.39 27.17 -15.02
N ARG A 407 4.48 27.14 -14.24
CA ARG A 407 5.63 28.04 -14.40
C ARG A 407 6.19 27.96 -15.83
N LEU A 408 6.52 26.76 -16.30
CA LEU A 408 7.07 26.56 -17.65
C LEU A 408 6.11 27.00 -18.76
N GLU A 409 4.82 26.71 -18.63
CA GLU A 409 3.78 27.06 -19.60
C GLU A 409 3.47 28.56 -19.64
N SER A 410 3.71 29.28 -18.53
CA SER A 410 3.65 30.74 -18.48
C SER A 410 4.90 31.44 -19.06
N GLY A 411 5.88 30.68 -19.54
CA GLY A 411 7.10 31.19 -20.16
C GLY A 411 8.25 31.45 -19.19
N GLU A 412 8.09 31.12 -17.90
CA GLU A 412 9.18 31.16 -16.92
C GLU A 412 10.09 29.93 -17.04
N PRO A 413 11.40 30.03 -16.77
CA PRO A 413 12.30 28.89 -16.85
C PRO A 413 12.10 27.92 -15.68
N LEU A 414 12.50 26.65 -15.89
CA LEU A 414 12.64 25.71 -14.77
C LEU A 414 13.75 26.19 -13.80
N PRO A 415 13.53 26.06 -12.47
CA PRO A 415 14.50 26.44 -11.46
C PRO A 415 15.82 25.66 -11.56
N ASP A 416 16.92 26.27 -11.16
CA ASP A 416 18.26 25.64 -11.22
C ASP A 416 18.35 24.36 -10.37
N TYR A 417 17.68 24.33 -9.22
CA TYR A 417 17.63 23.11 -8.39
C TYR A 417 17.04 21.92 -9.16
N PHE A 418 16.11 22.17 -10.08
CA PHE A 418 15.39 21.13 -10.82
C PHE A 418 16.15 20.67 -12.08
N LYS A 419 17.13 21.47 -12.54
CA LYS A 419 18.01 21.17 -13.67
C LYS A 419 19.31 20.50 -13.22
N ASN A 420 19.84 20.91 -12.07
CA ASN A 420 21.19 20.57 -11.66
C ASN A 420 21.28 19.35 -10.72
N HIS A 421 20.15 18.76 -10.32
CA HIS A 421 20.11 17.61 -9.41
C HIS A 421 19.11 16.55 -9.86
N PRO A 422 19.29 15.27 -9.50
CA PRO A 422 18.27 14.25 -9.72
C PRO A 422 16.99 14.55 -8.94
N ILE A 423 15.85 14.18 -9.53
CA ILE A 423 14.52 14.45 -8.97
C ILE A 423 13.96 13.17 -8.34
N TYR A 424 13.91 13.15 -7.01
CA TYR A 424 13.32 12.08 -6.22
C TYR A 424 11.82 12.32 -6.02
N TYR A 425 10.99 11.40 -6.50
CA TYR A 425 9.56 11.50 -6.29
C TYR A 425 9.20 10.88 -4.94
N ALA A 426 9.02 11.72 -3.92
CA ALA A 426 8.64 11.29 -2.59
C ALA A 426 7.92 12.40 -1.82
N GLY A 427 7.35 12.04 -0.66
CA GLY A 427 6.80 12.98 0.31
C GLY A 427 7.01 12.42 1.72
N PRO A 428 7.76 13.11 2.60
CA PRO A 428 8.22 12.55 3.87
C PRO A 428 7.07 12.42 4.87
N ALA A 429 7.18 11.48 5.82
CA ALA A 429 6.44 11.54 7.07
C ALA A 429 7.06 12.61 8.01
N LYS A 430 6.39 12.91 9.14
CA LYS A 430 6.92 13.85 10.12
C LYS A 430 8.30 13.40 10.63
N THR A 431 9.21 14.34 10.80
CA THR A 431 10.56 14.07 11.33
C THR A 431 10.49 13.90 12.85
N PRO A 432 10.93 12.76 13.40
CA PRO A 432 11.07 12.58 14.84
C PRO A 432 12.10 13.55 15.43
N GLU A 433 11.89 13.96 16.68
CA GLU A 433 12.87 14.79 17.40
C GLU A 433 14.24 14.10 17.45
N GLY A 434 15.31 14.87 17.14
CA GLY A 434 16.68 14.36 17.14
C GLY A 434 17.08 13.49 15.95
N MET A 435 16.18 13.24 14.99
CA MET A 435 16.48 12.48 13.76
C MET A 435 16.64 13.39 12.54
N PRO A 436 17.49 13.02 11.55
CA PRO A 436 17.69 13.81 10.34
C PRO A 436 16.47 13.81 9.41
N SER A 437 15.61 12.79 9.49
CA SER A 437 14.49 12.59 8.59
C SER A 437 13.39 11.74 9.24
N GLY A 438 12.13 11.99 8.87
CA GLY A 438 11.04 11.03 9.02
C GLY A 438 11.11 9.94 7.95
N SER A 439 10.26 8.92 8.04
CA SER A 439 10.23 7.86 7.01
C SER A 439 10.00 8.45 5.63
N PHE A 440 10.83 8.09 4.65
CA PHE A 440 10.92 8.85 3.38
C PHE A 440 11.21 7.99 2.15
N GLY A 441 10.36 6.99 1.91
CA GLY A 441 10.42 6.14 0.73
C GLY A 441 9.85 6.77 -0.56
N PRO A 442 10.07 6.13 -1.72
CA PRO A 442 9.63 6.65 -3.03
C PRO A 442 8.12 6.58 -3.21
N THR A 443 7.57 7.45 -4.07
CA THR A 443 6.19 7.38 -4.56
C THR A 443 6.11 6.79 -5.97
N THR A 444 4.90 6.49 -6.47
CA THR A 444 4.70 5.88 -7.79
C THR A 444 5.15 6.81 -8.91
N ALA A 445 6.14 6.36 -9.69
CA ALA A 445 6.71 7.14 -10.79
C ALA A 445 5.71 7.45 -11.90
N GLY A 446 4.84 6.48 -12.23
CA GLY A 446 3.84 6.58 -13.29
C GLY A 446 2.94 7.81 -13.26
N ARG A 447 2.70 8.40 -12.08
CA ARG A 447 1.86 9.60 -11.94
C ARG A 447 2.52 10.87 -12.47
N MET A 448 3.85 10.87 -12.59
CA MET A 448 4.63 11.98 -13.11
C MET A 448 5.01 11.80 -14.59
N ASP A 449 4.55 10.74 -15.27
CA ASP A 449 4.98 10.44 -16.65
C ASP A 449 4.63 11.55 -17.65
N ALA A 450 3.51 12.24 -17.45
CA ALA A 450 3.05 13.31 -18.34
C ALA A 450 3.92 14.57 -18.32
N TYR A 451 4.81 14.72 -17.32
CA TYR A 451 5.67 15.90 -17.19
C TYR A 451 7.06 15.70 -17.81
N VAL A 452 7.49 14.44 -18.01
CA VAL A 452 8.90 14.11 -18.24
C VAL A 452 9.44 14.75 -19.52
N ASP A 453 8.76 14.56 -20.65
CA ASP A 453 9.24 15.05 -21.95
C ASP A 453 9.37 16.58 -21.96
N GLN A 454 8.35 17.29 -21.47
CA GLN A 454 8.33 18.74 -21.38
C GLN A 454 9.45 19.27 -20.48
N PHE A 455 9.68 18.63 -19.32
CA PHE A 455 10.73 19.05 -18.40
C PHE A 455 12.13 18.76 -18.94
N GLN A 456 12.35 17.60 -19.56
CA GLN A 456 13.64 17.26 -20.17
C GLN A 456 13.97 18.15 -21.36
N ALA A 457 12.98 18.50 -22.19
CA ALA A 457 13.15 19.48 -23.26
C ALA A 457 13.59 20.86 -22.73
N ALA A 458 13.21 21.21 -21.50
CA ALA A 458 13.63 22.43 -20.80
C ALA A 458 14.91 22.23 -19.95
N GLY A 459 15.59 21.09 -20.06
CA GLY A 459 16.84 20.76 -19.35
C GLY A 459 16.68 20.33 -17.89
N GLY A 460 15.45 20.08 -17.43
CA GLY A 460 15.13 19.61 -16.09
C GLY A 460 14.78 18.12 -16.03
N SER A 461 14.73 17.53 -14.83
CA SER A 461 14.30 16.13 -14.65
C SER A 461 15.10 15.09 -15.48
N MET A 462 16.39 15.37 -15.71
CA MET A 462 17.26 14.50 -16.51
C MET A 462 17.52 13.15 -15.84
N VAL A 463 17.61 13.13 -14.51
CA VAL A 463 17.69 11.90 -13.72
C VAL A 463 16.52 11.88 -12.75
N MET A 464 15.69 10.85 -12.83
CA MET A 464 14.49 10.69 -12.01
C MET A 464 14.66 9.49 -11.09
N LEU A 465 14.25 9.59 -9.84
CA LEU A 465 14.34 8.53 -8.84
C LEU A 465 12.97 8.31 -8.19
N ALA A 466 12.40 7.11 -8.26
CA ALA A 466 11.08 6.80 -7.71
C ALA A 466 10.87 5.29 -7.61
N LYS A 467 9.61 4.79 -7.58
CA LYS A 467 9.32 3.35 -7.68
C LYS A 467 8.24 3.03 -8.70
N GLY A 468 8.24 1.76 -9.12
CA GLY A 468 7.27 1.21 -10.07
C GLY A 468 7.72 1.32 -11.53
N ASN A 469 7.10 0.51 -12.39
CA ASN A 469 7.23 0.62 -13.84
C ASN A 469 6.56 1.91 -14.36
N ARG A 470 7.03 2.38 -15.52
CA ARG A 470 6.59 3.64 -16.16
C ARG A 470 6.11 3.38 -17.58
N SER A 471 5.33 4.32 -18.11
CA SER A 471 4.82 4.21 -19.47
C SER A 471 5.89 4.43 -20.54
N ALA A 472 5.65 3.89 -21.73
CA ALA A 472 6.52 4.04 -22.90
C ALA A 472 6.87 5.49 -23.29
N GLN A 473 6.09 6.49 -22.86
CA GLN A 473 6.39 7.90 -23.12
C GLN A 473 7.68 8.35 -22.41
N VAL A 474 7.92 7.86 -21.19
CA VAL A 474 9.11 8.20 -20.41
C VAL A 474 10.35 7.61 -21.08
N ARG A 475 10.25 6.36 -21.55
CA ARG A 475 11.33 5.72 -22.32
C ARG A 475 11.70 6.51 -23.58
N ARG A 476 10.70 7.01 -24.31
CA ARG A 476 10.94 7.84 -25.49
C ARG A 476 11.57 9.19 -25.13
N ALA A 477 11.10 9.83 -24.06
CA ALA A 477 11.67 11.08 -23.57
C ALA A 477 13.15 10.91 -23.16
N CYS A 478 13.45 9.90 -22.34
CA CYS A 478 14.82 9.57 -21.95
C CYS A 478 15.73 9.32 -23.17
N GLN A 479 15.25 8.60 -24.18
CA GLN A 479 15.98 8.39 -25.42
C GLN A 479 16.20 9.68 -26.23
N ALA A 480 15.20 10.58 -26.25
CA ALA A 480 15.26 11.82 -27.02
C ALA A 480 16.20 12.85 -26.39
N HIS A 481 16.22 12.94 -25.06
CA HIS A 481 16.92 14.01 -24.32
C HIS A 481 18.16 13.52 -23.58
N GLY A 482 18.42 12.22 -23.52
CA GLY A 482 19.55 11.63 -22.79
C GLY A 482 19.30 11.49 -21.28
N GLY A 483 18.06 11.23 -20.89
CA GLY A 483 17.63 11.11 -19.49
C GLY A 483 17.66 9.68 -18.94
N PHE A 484 17.49 9.55 -17.62
CA PHE A 484 17.46 8.26 -16.90
C PHE A 484 16.32 8.19 -15.89
N TYR A 485 15.75 7.00 -15.73
CA TYR A 485 14.90 6.66 -14.59
C TYR A 485 15.56 5.59 -13.72
N LEU A 486 15.74 5.92 -12.45
CA LEU A 486 16.26 5.07 -11.41
C LEU A 486 15.11 4.58 -10.52
N GLY A 487 14.99 3.26 -10.37
CA GLY A 487 14.04 2.63 -9.49
C GLY A 487 14.64 2.40 -8.11
N SER A 488 14.12 3.05 -7.08
CA SER A 488 14.38 2.72 -5.68
C SER A 488 13.40 1.64 -5.19
N ILE A 489 13.79 0.92 -4.13
CA ILE A 489 12.91 -0.06 -3.49
C ILE A 489 11.73 0.67 -2.85
N GLY A 490 10.52 0.31 -3.25
CA GLY A 490 9.28 0.78 -2.64
C GLY A 490 8.97 0.01 -1.36
N GLY A 491 8.65 0.70 -0.27
CA GLY A 491 8.32 0.07 1.01
C GLY A 491 9.25 0.44 2.16
N PRO A 492 10.58 0.26 2.07
CA PRO A 492 11.49 0.36 3.21
C PRO A 492 11.83 1.80 3.63
N ALA A 493 10.81 2.61 3.92
CA ALA A 493 10.94 4.05 4.14
C ALA A 493 11.64 4.43 5.45
N ALA A 494 11.45 3.66 6.52
CA ALA A 494 12.11 3.87 7.80
C ALA A 494 13.61 3.55 7.68
N ARG A 495 13.95 2.46 6.98
CA ARG A 495 15.34 2.08 6.67
C ARG A 495 16.05 3.17 5.88
N LEU A 496 15.42 3.69 4.81
CA LEU A 496 16.00 4.79 4.03
C LEU A 496 16.20 6.06 4.87
N ALA A 497 15.25 6.40 5.75
CA ALA A 497 15.35 7.57 6.61
C ALA A 497 16.48 7.45 7.65
N GLN A 498 16.64 6.28 8.27
CA GLN A 498 17.66 6.05 9.28
C GLN A 498 19.07 5.96 8.66
N ASP A 499 19.20 5.16 7.61
CA ASP A 499 20.52 4.74 7.14
C ASP A 499 21.03 5.62 6.01
N CYS A 500 20.15 6.15 5.15
CA CYS A 500 20.56 6.85 3.92
C CYS A 500 20.40 8.37 3.99
N ILE A 501 19.34 8.90 4.60
CA ILE A 501 19.03 10.34 4.54
C ILE A 501 19.66 11.08 5.72
N LYS A 502 20.53 12.05 5.44
CA LYS A 502 21.34 12.76 6.45
C LYS A 502 20.88 14.18 6.72
N LYS A 503 20.14 14.79 5.78
CA LYS A 503 19.60 16.15 5.92
C LYS A 503 18.34 16.29 5.08
N VAL A 504 17.37 17.08 5.57
CA VAL A 504 16.15 17.44 4.84
C VAL A 504 15.88 18.93 5.02
N GLU A 505 15.68 19.65 3.92
CA GLU A 505 15.38 21.09 3.91
C GLU A 505 14.27 21.38 2.91
N VAL A 506 13.33 22.26 3.28
CA VAL A 506 12.34 22.80 2.33
C VAL A 506 13.02 23.80 1.41
N VAL A 507 12.74 23.72 0.11
CA VAL A 507 13.28 24.60 -0.92
C VAL A 507 12.22 25.56 -1.45
N GLU A 508 11.06 25.05 -1.81
CA GLU A 508 9.96 25.84 -2.40
C GLU A 508 8.60 25.18 -2.09
N PHE A 509 7.53 25.96 -2.15
CA PHE A 509 6.15 25.54 -1.96
C PHE A 509 5.85 24.90 -0.59
N GLU A 510 6.37 25.50 0.49
CA GLU A 510 6.15 25.04 1.88
C GLU A 510 4.66 24.87 2.21
N GLU A 511 3.77 25.67 1.59
CA GLU A 511 2.32 25.59 1.76
C GLU A 511 1.71 24.24 1.36
N LEU A 512 2.43 23.43 0.55
CA LEU A 512 2.00 22.11 0.10
C LEU A 512 2.28 21.00 1.14
N GLY A 513 2.87 21.34 2.29
CA GLY A 513 3.21 20.38 3.34
C GLY A 513 4.12 19.27 2.82
N MET A 514 3.69 18.01 2.93
CA MET A 514 4.51 16.86 2.48
C MET A 514 4.76 16.83 0.95
N GLU A 515 4.06 17.64 0.16
CA GLU A 515 4.27 17.78 -1.29
C GLU A 515 5.11 19.00 -1.69
N ALA A 516 5.69 19.72 -0.72
CA ALA A 516 6.66 20.78 -1.00
C ALA A 516 7.86 20.25 -1.80
N VAL A 517 8.65 21.17 -2.36
CA VAL A 517 9.96 20.84 -2.93
C VAL A 517 10.96 20.76 -1.78
N TRP A 518 11.69 19.64 -1.67
CA TRP A 518 12.72 19.45 -0.65
C TRP A 518 14.09 19.29 -1.28
N ARG A 519 15.14 19.58 -0.52
CA ARG A 519 16.52 19.17 -0.81
C ARG A 519 16.95 18.22 0.29
N ILE A 520 17.46 17.06 -0.11
CA ILE A 520 17.97 16.05 0.82
C ILE A 520 19.41 15.69 0.49
N GLU A 521 20.19 15.39 1.53
CA GLU A 521 21.52 14.80 1.39
C GLU A 521 21.42 13.31 1.68
N VAL A 522 21.84 12.48 0.73
CA VAL A 522 21.80 11.02 0.88
C VAL A 522 23.19 10.39 0.83
N VAL A 523 23.33 9.27 1.51
CA VAL A 523 24.52 8.41 1.49
C VAL A 523 24.06 6.97 1.28
N ASP A 524 24.76 6.25 0.42
CA ASP A 524 24.50 4.85 0.08
C ASP A 524 23.02 4.54 -0.24
N PHE A 525 22.36 5.43 -0.97
CA PHE A 525 20.95 5.29 -1.32
C PHE A 525 20.77 4.25 -2.45
N PRO A 526 20.02 3.17 -2.23
CA PRO A 526 19.90 2.09 -3.21
C PRO A 526 18.96 2.44 -4.36
N ALA A 527 19.40 2.16 -5.58
CA ALA A 527 18.57 2.29 -6.79
C ALA A 527 18.99 1.29 -7.88
N PHE A 528 18.17 1.16 -8.92
CA PHE A 528 18.44 0.38 -10.13
C PHE A 528 18.25 1.25 -11.36
N ILE A 529 19.06 1.08 -12.40
CA ILE A 529 18.75 1.69 -13.70
C ILE A 529 17.55 0.96 -14.30
N VAL A 530 16.42 1.65 -14.39
CA VAL A 530 15.17 1.09 -14.95
C VAL A 530 15.00 1.51 -16.40
N VAL A 531 15.18 2.80 -16.71
CA VAL A 531 15.18 3.32 -18.09
C VAL A 531 16.49 4.05 -18.32
N ASP A 532 17.14 3.78 -19.46
CA ASP A 532 18.37 4.45 -19.87
C ASP A 532 18.14 5.50 -20.96
N ASP A 533 19.21 6.19 -21.31
CA ASP A 533 19.31 7.21 -22.36
C ASP A 533 19.26 6.63 -23.79
N LYS A 534 19.08 5.32 -23.95
CA LYS A 534 19.14 4.59 -25.23
C LYS A 534 17.79 4.00 -25.61
N GLY A 535 16.77 4.21 -24.79
CA GLY A 535 15.42 3.69 -25.00
C GLY A 535 15.24 2.23 -24.54
N ASN A 536 16.11 1.73 -23.67
CA ASN A 536 15.92 0.46 -22.97
C ASN A 536 15.10 0.67 -21.70
N ASP A 537 14.38 -0.37 -21.29
CA ASP A 537 13.50 -0.35 -20.12
C ASP A 537 13.44 -1.75 -19.50
N PHE A 538 13.74 -1.84 -18.19
CA PHE A 538 13.71 -3.05 -17.39
C PHE A 538 12.43 -3.87 -17.61
N PHE A 539 11.29 -3.19 -17.66
CA PHE A 539 9.96 -3.81 -17.60
C PHE A 539 9.35 -4.06 -18.98
N LYS A 540 10.01 -3.60 -20.06
CA LYS A 540 9.52 -3.76 -21.44
C LYS A 540 9.35 -5.22 -21.85
N GLU A 541 10.30 -6.08 -21.49
CA GLU A 541 10.26 -7.53 -21.79
C GLU A 541 9.13 -8.26 -21.04
N LEU A 542 8.66 -7.67 -19.94
CA LEU A 542 7.57 -8.20 -19.11
C LEU A 542 6.19 -7.68 -19.53
N ASN A 543 6.11 -6.93 -20.65
CA ASN A 543 4.90 -6.22 -21.11
C ASN A 543 4.33 -5.25 -20.05
N LEU A 544 5.23 -4.63 -19.27
CA LEU A 544 4.89 -3.70 -18.20
C LEU A 544 5.39 -2.28 -18.53
N GLY A 545 4.85 -1.62 -19.57
CA GLY A 545 5.23 -0.23 -19.90
C GLY A 545 4.65 0.33 -21.18
#